data_AF-A0A7W7WDJ8-F1
#
_entry.id   AF-A0A7W7WDJ8-F1
#
_cell.length_a   1.000
_cell.length_b   1.000
_cell.length_c   1.000
_cell.angle_alpha   90.00
_cell.angle_beta   90.00
_cell.angle_gamma   90.00
#
_symmetry.space_group_name_H-M   'P 1'
#
loop_
_entity.id
_entity.type
_entity.pdbx_description
1 polymer ?
#
loop_
_entity_poly.entity_id
_entity_poly.type
_entity_poly.pdbx_seq_one_letter_code
_entity_poly.pdbx_strand_id
1 'polypeptide(L)'
;MLTEEVRADLERMLVVDAGLGMTRLEWLVAPAWDASVTWVKTAIDKLAWLRAIDAHQMDVSVLPNERRRFLAQVARRSTNQGLERRRERKFPILPAFVAQAAVDQLDEVVALFDQAVSARESGVEEHRNENRR
;
A
#
# COMPACT_ATOMS: atom_id res chain seq x y z
N MET A 1 -15.88 -1.87 16.79
CA MET A 1 -14.68 -2.29 17.55
C MET A 1 -13.90 -3.28 16.69
N LEU A 2 -12.57 -3.20 16.65
CA LEU A 2 -11.74 -4.15 15.89
C LEU A 2 -11.95 -5.56 16.46
N THR A 3 -12.17 -6.55 15.60
CA THR A 3 -12.22 -7.96 16.02
C THR A 3 -10.81 -8.42 16.42
N GLU A 4 -10.71 -9.48 17.23
CA GLU A 4 -9.42 -10.04 17.64
C GLU A 4 -8.62 -10.58 16.45
N GLU A 5 -9.32 -11.06 15.43
CA GLU A 5 -8.73 -11.50 14.16
C GLU A 5 -8.06 -10.34 13.41
N VAL A 6 -8.76 -9.21 13.23
CA VAL A 6 -8.19 -8.01 12.62
C VAL A 6 -7.02 -7.46 13.44
N ARG A 7 -7.11 -7.55 14.78
CA ARG A 7 -6.00 -7.18 15.66
C ARG A 7 -4.76 -8.03 15.37
N ALA A 8 -4.93 -9.35 15.29
CA ALA A 8 -3.85 -10.28 14.99
C ALA A 8 -3.25 -10.05 13.59
N ASP A 9 -4.08 -9.78 12.58
CA ASP A 9 -3.62 -9.43 11.23
C ASP A 9 -2.75 -8.18 11.22
N LEU A 10 -3.20 -7.12 11.90
CA LEU A 10 -2.46 -5.88 12.02
C LEU A 10 -1.14 -6.05 12.79
N GLU A 11 -1.11 -6.91 13.81
CA GLU A 11 0.12 -7.22 14.53
C GLU A 11 1.10 -8.04 13.69
N ARG A 12 0.60 -9.02 12.91
CA ARG A 12 1.42 -9.79 11.98
C ARG A 12 2.13 -8.92 10.96
N MET A 13 1.59 -7.74 10.64
CA MET A 13 2.27 -6.82 9.73
C MET A 13 3.64 -6.33 10.21
N LEU A 14 3.85 -6.32 11.52
CA LEU A 14 5.08 -5.84 12.16
C LEU A 14 6.14 -6.94 12.28
N VAL A 15 5.78 -8.19 11.98
CA VAL A 15 6.68 -9.34 11.98
C VAL A 15 7.30 -9.49 10.58
N VAL A 16 8.55 -9.95 10.52
CA VAL A 16 9.22 -10.25 9.25
C VAL A 16 8.46 -11.37 8.54
N ASP A 17 8.02 -11.10 7.33
CA ASP A 17 7.39 -12.08 6.45
C ASP A 17 8.49 -12.84 5.70
N ALA A 18 8.55 -14.17 5.90
CA ALA A 18 9.59 -15.01 5.30
C ALA A 18 9.55 -15.02 3.76
N GLY A 19 8.37 -14.77 3.16
CA GLY A 19 8.22 -14.67 1.71
C GLY A 19 8.65 -13.32 1.15
N LEU A 20 8.65 -12.26 1.97
CA LEU A 20 9.08 -10.91 1.57
C LEU A 20 10.52 -10.57 1.99
N GLY A 21 11.06 -11.25 3.01
CA GLY A 21 12.35 -10.92 3.62
C GLY A 21 12.35 -9.62 4.45
N MET A 22 11.18 -8.99 4.59
CA MET A 22 10.95 -7.75 5.33
C MET A 22 9.56 -7.81 5.98
N THR A 23 9.24 -6.81 6.80
CA THR A 23 7.89 -6.69 7.37
C THR A 23 6.87 -6.24 6.33
N ARG A 24 5.58 -6.58 6.51
CA ARG A 24 4.52 -6.07 5.64
C ARG A 24 4.39 -4.55 5.72
N LEU A 25 4.63 -3.95 6.89
CA LEU A 25 4.63 -2.49 7.01
C LEU A 25 5.66 -1.85 6.07
N GLU A 26 6.89 -2.32 6.10
CA GLU A 26 7.98 -1.83 5.25
C GLU A 26 7.66 -2.00 3.76
N TRP A 27 7.17 -3.19 3.40
CA TRP A 27 6.75 -3.50 2.04
C TRP A 27 5.63 -2.57 1.54
N LEU A 28 4.61 -2.29 2.36
CA LEU A 28 3.51 -1.39 2.02
C LEU A 28 3.94 0.08 1.91
N VAL A 29 4.97 0.49 2.66
CA VAL A 29 5.49 1.86 2.61
C VAL A 29 6.39 2.11 1.40
N ALA A 30 7.09 1.09 0.92
CA ALA A 30 8.00 1.22 -0.22
C ALA A 30 7.21 1.56 -1.50
N PRO A 31 7.45 2.69 -2.19
CA PRO A 31 6.73 3.02 -3.41
C PRO A 31 7.17 2.15 -4.60
N ALA A 32 6.36 2.09 -5.66
CA ALA A 32 6.83 1.63 -6.96
C ALA A 32 7.84 2.63 -7.56
N TRP A 33 8.88 2.13 -8.25
CA TRP A 33 9.90 3.00 -8.86
C TRP A 33 9.59 3.38 -10.30
N ASP A 34 8.98 2.48 -11.07
CA ASP A 34 8.61 2.69 -12.46
C ASP A 34 7.41 1.83 -12.87
N ALA A 35 6.92 2.00 -14.09
CA ALA A 35 5.82 1.25 -14.68
C ALA A 35 6.24 -0.11 -15.28
N SER A 36 7.37 -0.69 -14.86
CA SER A 36 7.76 -2.04 -15.30
C SER A 36 6.83 -3.11 -14.73
N VAL A 37 6.78 -4.26 -15.41
CA VAL A 37 5.94 -5.41 -15.05
C VAL A 37 6.19 -5.85 -13.60
N THR A 38 7.43 -5.80 -13.12
CA THR A 38 7.79 -6.20 -11.75
C THR A 38 7.16 -5.28 -10.71
N TRP A 39 7.21 -3.97 -10.92
CA TRP A 39 6.64 -2.98 -9.99
C TRP A 39 5.12 -2.93 -10.06
N VAL A 40 4.53 -3.07 -11.26
CA VAL A 40 3.08 -3.24 -11.44
C VAL A 40 2.58 -4.48 -10.70
N LYS A 41 3.25 -5.63 -10.86
CA LYS A 41 2.90 -6.85 -10.13
C LYS A 41 2.99 -6.64 -8.62
N THR A 42 4.05 -5.99 -8.14
CA THR A 42 4.23 -5.70 -6.71
C THR A 42 3.12 -4.82 -6.17
N ALA A 43 2.71 -3.78 -6.90
CA ALA A 43 1.60 -2.90 -6.54
C ALA A 43 0.26 -3.66 -6.45
N ILE A 44 0.00 -4.56 -7.41
CA ILE A 44 -1.18 -5.45 -7.38
C ILE A 44 -1.13 -6.41 -6.20
N ASP A 45 0.03 -7.02 -5.92
CA ASP A 45 0.21 -7.94 -4.78
C ASP A 45 -0.10 -7.22 -3.44
N LYS A 46 0.31 -5.95 -3.30
CA LYS A 46 -0.05 -5.10 -2.13
C LYS A 46 -1.54 -4.86 -2.03
N LEU A 47 -2.18 -4.50 -3.14
CA LEU A 47 -3.63 -4.26 -3.17
C LEU A 47 -4.40 -5.53 -2.82
N ALA A 48 -3.96 -6.69 -3.32
CA ALA A 48 -4.55 -7.99 -3.01
C ALA A 48 -4.45 -8.31 -1.51
N TRP A 49 -3.28 -8.07 -0.91
CA TRP A 49 -3.09 -8.26 0.52
C TRP A 49 -3.96 -7.32 1.36
N LEU A 50 -4.04 -6.03 1.01
CA LEU A 50 -4.88 -5.05 1.69
C LEU A 50 -6.37 -5.41 1.62
N ARG A 51 -6.82 -5.99 0.50
CA ARG A 51 -8.18 -6.53 0.38
C ARG A 51 -8.40 -7.76 1.23
N ALA A 52 -7.41 -8.66 1.32
CA ALA A 52 -7.52 -9.90 2.10
C ALA A 52 -7.69 -9.67 3.61
N ILE A 53 -7.17 -8.55 4.14
CA ILE A 53 -7.37 -8.15 5.54
C ILE A 53 -8.55 -7.17 5.72
N ASP A 54 -9.39 -7.03 4.69
CA ASP A 54 -10.52 -6.10 4.67
C ASP A 54 -10.15 -4.65 5.04
N ALA A 55 -8.97 -4.18 4.65
CA ALA A 55 -8.48 -2.84 4.97
C ALA A 55 -9.45 -1.73 4.52
N HIS A 56 -10.13 -1.95 3.39
CA HIS A 56 -11.15 -1.06 2.82
C HIS A 56 -12.47 -1.04 3.60
N GLN A 57 -12.75 -2.04 4.44
CA GLN A 57 -13.93 -2.11 5.31
C GLN A 57 -13.62 -1.68 6.75
N MET A 58 -12.36 -1.35 7.07
CA MET A 58 -12.00 -0.96 8.42
C MET A 58 -12.74 0.31 8.84
N ASP A 59 -13.58 0.18 9.86
CA ASP A 59 -14.32 1.31 10.41
C ASP A 59 -13.38 2.23 11.20
N VAL A 60 -12.83 3.19 10.47
CA VAL A 60 -12.10 4.34 11.00
C VAL A 60 -12.98 5.60 11.04
N SER A 61 -14.29 5.45 10.78
CA SER A 61 -15.22 6.57 10.59
C SER A 61 -15.30 7.49 11.82
N VAL A 62 -15.13 6.90 13.01
CA VAL A 62 -15.09 7.57 14.32
C VAL A 62 -13.97 8.59 14.47
N LEU A 63 -12.93 8.53 13.63
CA LEU A 63 -11.82 9.48 13.62
C LEU A 63 -12.06 10.57 12.55
N PRO A 64 -11.81 11.86 12.82
CA PRO A 64 -11.78 12.88 11.77
C PRO A 64 -10.75 12.57 10.68
N ASN A 65 -11.01 13.00 9.43
CA ASN A 65 -10.12 12.72 8.29
C ASN A 65 -8.67 13.16 8.53
N GLU A 66 -8.46 14.34 9.11
CA GLU A 66 -7.12 14.83 9.46
C GLU A 66 -6.42 13.92 10.47
N ARG A 67 -7.17 13.40 11.45
CA ARG A 67 -6.66 12.47 12.45
C ARG A 67 -6.26 11.14 11.81
N ARG A 68 -7.04 10.63 10.85
CA ARG A 68 -6.71 9.41 10.10
C ARG A 68 -5.41 9.60 9.30
N ARG A 69 -5.30 10.69 8.54
CA ARG A 69 -4.09 11.03 7.77
C ARG A 69 -2.87 11.17 8.67
N PHE A 70 -3.01 11.86 9.80
CA PHE A 70 -1.94 11.98 10.79
C PHE A 70 -1.48 10.62 11.30
N LEU A 71 -2.40 9.75 11.70
CA LEU A 71 -2.07 8.42 12.22
C LEU A 71 -1.44 7.53 11.15
N ALA A 72 -1.94 7.56 9.91
CA ALA A 72 -1.32 6.87 8.78
C ALA A 72 0.12 7.37 8.54
N GLN A 73 0.36 8.68 8.61
CA GLN A 73 1.69 9.26 8.48
C GLN A 73 2.62 8.92 9.65
N VAL A 74 2.07 8.73 10.87
CA VAL A 74 2.84 8.21 12.01
C VAL A 74 3.31 6.80 11.72
N ALA A 75 2.47 5.92 11.17
CA ALA A 75 2.88 4.57 10.79
C ALA A 75 4.00 4.59 9.73
N ARG A 76 3.80 5.33 8.63
CA ARG A 76 4.77 5.45 7.51
C ARG A 76 6.17 5.89 7.93
N ARG A 77 6.27 6.76 8.95
CA ARG A 77 7.54 7.30 9.45
C ARG A 77 8.12 6.53 10.64
N SER A 78 7.38 5.55 11.16
CA SER A 78 7.84 4.75 12.29
C SER A 78 8.68 3.57 11.81
N THR A 79 9.68 3.21 12.60
CA THR A 79 10.31 1.88 12.46
C THR A 79 9.39 0.81 13.04
N ASN A 80 9.50 -0.44 12.58
CA ASN A 80 8.74 -1.56 13.14
C ASN A 80 8.87 -1.64 14.66
N GLN A 81 10.11 -1.63 15.15
CA GLN A 81 10.42 -1.63 16.59
C GLN A 81 9.80 -0.42 17.31
N GLY A 82 9.72 0.73 16.65
CA GLY A 82 9.08 1.94 17.16
C GLY A 82 7.57 1.80 17.35
N LEU A 83 6.89 1.05 16.47
CA LEU A 83 5.47 0.73 16.61
C LEU A 83 5.21 -0.38 17.64
N GLU A 84 6.04 -1.42 17.66
CA GLU A 84 5.91 -2.50 18.64
C GLU A 84 5.98 -2.00 20.09
N ARG A 85 6.92 -1.09 20.37
CA ARG A 85 7.08 -0.46 21.69
C ARG A 85 5.84 0.31 22.16
N ARG A 86 4.91 0.66 21.26
CA ARG A 86 3.69 1.42 21.59
C ARG A 86 2.58 0.53 22.20
N ARG A 87 2.72 -0.80 22.19
CA ARG A 87 1.72 -1.75 22.73
C ARG A 87 0.32 -1.37 22.25
N GLU A 88 -0.65 -1.17 23.14
CA GLU A 88 -2.04 -0.79 22.78
C GLU A 88 -2.15 0.50 21.95
N ARG A 89 -1.20 1.43 22.09
CA ARG A 89 -1.24 2.71 21.36
C ARG A 89 -0.98 2.55 19.84
N LYS A 90 -0.62 1.35 19.37
CA LYS A 90 -0.50 1.06 17.94
C LYS A 90 -1.86 0.79 17.27
N PHE A 91 -2.89 0.39 18.01
CA PHE A 91 -4.18 0.01 17.41
C PHE A 91 -5.05 1.16 16.90
N PRO A 92 -4.84 2.43 17.28
CA PRO A 92 -5.37 3.54 16.51
C PRO A 92 -4.56 3.84 15.23
N ILE A 93 -3.27 3.47 15.21
CA ILE A 93 -2.32 3.80 14.15
C ILE A 93 -2.44 2.82 12.98
N LEU A 94 -2.41 1.51 13.26
CA LEU A 94 -2.36 0.47 12.24
C LEU A 94 -3.61 0.41 11.35
N PRO A 95 -4.85 0.46 11.88
CA PRO A 95 -6.06 0.51 11.05
C PRO A 95 -6.13 1.76 10.18
N ALA A 96 -5.79 2.93 10.76
CA ALA A 96 -5.74 4.18 10.01
C ALA A 96 -4.72 4.12 8.87
N PHE A 97 -3.57 3.47 9.12
CA PHE A 97 -2.56 3.22 8.10
C PHE A 97 -3.07 2.30 6.99
N VAL A 98 -3.60 1.11 7.29
CA VAL A 98 -4.01 0.19 6.23
C VAL A 98 -5.22 0.69 5.44
N ALA A 99 -6.15 1.38 6.08
CA ALA A 99 -7.27 2.03 5.39
C ALA A 99 -6.77 3.09 4.41
N GLN A 100 -5.81 3.93 4.82
CA GLN A 100 -5.20 4.91 3.93
C GLN A 100 -4.34 4.24 2.84
N ALA A 101 -3.58 3.20 3.19
CA ALA A 101 -2.74 2.45 2.26
C ALA A 101 -3.57 1.75 1.18
N ALA A 102 -4.78 1.28 1.49
CA ALA A 102 -5.71 0.73 0.50
C ALA A 102 -6.10 1.74 -0.58
N VAL A 103 -6.34 3.00 -0.19
CA VAL A 103 -6.64 4.09 -1.12
C VAL A 103 -5.38 4.44 -1.92
N ASP A 104 -4.27 4.70 -1.24
CA ASP A 104 -3.02 5.12 -1.89
C ASP A 104 -2.50 4.05 -2.86
N GLN A 105 -2.64 2.76 -2.52
CA GLN A 105 -2.23 1.65 -3.37
C GLN A 105 -3.12 1.49 -4.61
N LEU A 106 -4.42 1.77 -4.47
CA LEU A 106 -5.33 1.78 -5.61
C LEU A 106 -4.93 2.89 -6.60
N ASP A 107 -4.66 4.09 -6.10
CA ASP A 107 -4.21 5.22 -6.91
C ASP A 107 -2.87 4.93 -7.60
N GLU A 108 -1.92 4.31 -6.89
CA GLU A 108 -0.63 3.90 -7.47
C GLU A 108 -0.81 2.87 -8.60
N VAL A 109 -1.66 1.85 -8.42
CA VAL A 109 -1.95 0.85 -9.47
C VAL A 109 -2.55 1.51 -10.70
N VAL A 110 -3.48 2.44 -10.54
CA VAL A 110 -4.09 3.19 -11.65
C VAL A 110 -3.02 4.00 -12.38
N ALA A 111 -2.20 4.75 -11.65
CA ALA A 111 -1.13 5.57 -12.25
C ALA A 111 -0.11 4.73 -13.03
N LEU A 112 0.32 3.58 -12.49
CA LEU A 112 1.25 2.68 -13.17
C LEU A 112 0.64 2.07 -14.43
N PHE A 113 -0.65 1.75 -14.40
CA PHE A 113 -1.36 1.25 -15.57
C PHE A 113 -1.42 2.31 -16.69
N ASP A 114 -1.78 3.55 -16.35
CA ASP A 114 -1.83 4.65 -17.30
C ASP A 114 -0.46 4.93 -17.95
N GLN A 115 0.60 4.87 -17.16
CA GLN A 115 1.99 5.00 -17.65
C GLN A 115 2.37 3.86 -18.59
N ALA A 116 2.05 2.61 -18.22
CA ALA A 116 2.37 1.44 -19.03
C ALA A 116 1.61 1.45 -20.37
N VAL A 117 0.35 1.87 -20.39
CA VAL A 117 -0.44 2.02 -21.62
C VAL A 117 0.15 3.13 -22.50
N SER A 118 0.39 4.30 -21.92
CA SER A 118 0.94 5.47 -22.65
C SER A 118 2.30 5.18 -23.30
N ALA A 119 3.17 4.43 -22.62
CA ALA A 119 4.46 4.01 -23.16
C ALA A 119 4.31 3.09 -24.39
N ARG A 120 3.31 2.20 -24.38
CA ARG A 120 3.03 1.31 -25.52
C ARG A 120 2.47 2.08 -26.71
N GLU A 121 1.56 3.03 -26.48
CA GLU A 121 0.99 3.86 -27.54
C GLU A 121 2.05 4.74 -28.20
N SER A 122 2.95 5.33 -27.41
CA SER A 122 4.06 6.15 -27.93
C SER A 122 4.98 5.37 -28.86
N GLY A 123 5.33 4.12 -28.50
CA GLY A 123 6.17 3.26 -29.34
C GLY A 123 5.49 2.85 -30.65
N VAL A 124 4.16 2.67 -30.64
CA VAL A 124 3.38 2.40 -31.87
C VAL A 124 3.39 3.61 -32.80
N GLU A 125 3.23 4.82 -32.28
CA GLU A 125 3.25 6.05 -33.08
C GLU A 125 4.64 6.33 -33.66
N GLU A 126 5.71 6.04 -32.91
CA GLU A 126 7.10 6.15 -33.40
C GLU A 126 7.37 5.18 -34.55
N HIS A 127 7.04 3.89 -34.39
CA HIS A 127 7.14 2.88 -35.46
C HIS A 127 6.31 3.23 -36.70
N ARG A 128 5.12 3.78 -36.49
CA ARG A 128 4.23 4.22 -37.58
C ARG A 128 4.81 5.40 -38.35
N ASN A 129 5.46 6.34 -37.67
CA ASN A 129 6.11 7.50 -38.30
C ASN A 129 7.41 7.13 -39.02
N GLU A 130 8.14 6.13 -38.53
CA GLU A 130 9.35 5.60 -39.17
C GLU A 130 9.04 4.84 -40.47
N ASN A 131 7.98 4.01 -40.48
CA ASN A 131 7.51 3.32 -41.70
C ASN A 131 6.87 4.23 -42.76
N ARG A 132 6.64 5.52 -42.45
CA ARG A 132 6.02 6.49 -43.35
C ARG A 132 7.03 7.43 -44.02
N ARG A 133 8.32 7.32 -43.67
CA ARG A 133 9.45 8.04 -44.29
C ARG A 133 10.15 7.15 -45.30
#